data_AF-A0A843BI29-F1
#
_entry.id   AF-A0A843BI29-F1
#
_cell.length_a   1.000
_cell.length_b   1.000
_cell.length_c   1.000
_cell.angle_alpha   90.00
_cell.angle_beta   90.00
_cell.angle_gamma   90.00
#
_symmetry.space_group_name_H-M   'P 1'
#
loop_
_entity.id
_entity.type
_entity.pdbx_description
1 polymer ?
#
loop_
_entity_poly.entity_id
_entity_poly.type
_entity_poly.pdbx_seq_one_letter_code
_entity_poly.pdbx_strand_id
1 'polypeptide(L)' 'MAGLDTFDKDLLNEIQWSFPLSSRPYHELAGRLGADTGEVMGRIKRLKAAGIIRQLSAIFDTRRL' A
#
# COMPACT_ATOMS: atom_id res chain seq x y z
N MET A 1 12.39 12.63 13.33
CA MET A 1 11.41 12.09 12.35
C MET A 1 12.11 10.97 11.60
N ALA A 2 11.72 9.71 11.84
CA ALA A 2 12.27 8.60 11.05
C ALA A 2 11.75 8.77 9.62
N GLY A 3 12.64 9.08 8.68
CA GLY A 3 12.32 9.27 7.28
C GLY A 3 11.78 7.99 6.64
N LEU A 4 11.15 8.11 5.46
CA LEU A 4 10.78 6.95 4.64
C LEU A 4 12.03 6.20 4.23
N ASP A 5 12.10 4.91 4.60
CA ASP A 5 13.14 4.02 4.10
C ASP A 5 12.83 3.56 2.66
N THR A 6 13.78 2.87 2.03
CA THR A 6 13.63 2.40 0.65
C THR A 6 12.41 1.49 0.51
N PHE A 7 12.19 0.60 1.47
CA PHE A 7 11.06 -0.31 1.47
C PHE A 7 9.72 0.44 1.53
N ASP A 8 9.61 1.45 2.39
CA ASP A 8 8.40 2.27 2.48
C ASP A 8 8.10 2.98 1.15
N LYS A 9 9.14 3.42 0.41
CA LYS A 9 8.98 4.05 -0.91
C LYS A 9 8.49 3.05 -1.95
N ASP A 10 9.09 1.86 -2.00
CA ASP A 10 8.70 0.82 -2.94
C ASP A 10 7.27 0.34 -2.68
N LEU A 11 6.91 0.16 -1.41
CA LEU A 11 5.55 -0.14 -0.99
C LEU A 11 4.54 0.94 -1.42
N LEU A 12 4.89 2.21 -1.23
CA LEU A 12 4.02 3.31 -1.66
C LEU A 12 3.86 3.35 -3.18
N ASN A 13 4.92 3.07 -3.94
CA ASN A 13 4.85 3.00 -5.40
C ASN A 13 3.90 1.88 -5.85
N GLU A 14 4.02 0.68 -5.28
CA GLU A 14 3.13 -0.43 -5.61
C GLU A 14 1.67 -0.11 -5.28
N ILE A 15 1.40 0.50 -4.12
CA ILE A 15 0.03 0.87 -3.71
C ILE A 15 -0.57 1.94 -4.63
N GLN A 16 0.23 2.91 -5.09
CA GLN A 16 -0.27 4.00 -5.93
C GLN A 16 -0.55 3.55 -7.37
N TRP A 17 0.28 2.68 -7.92
CA TRP A 17 0.23 2.36 -9.36
C TRP A 17 -0.33 0.98 -9.67
N SER A 18 -0.14 -0.01 -8.80
CA SER A 18 -0.34 -1.42 -9.14
C SER A 18 -0.94 -2.22 -8.00
N PHE A 19 -1.81 -1.59 -7.20
CA PHE A 19 -2.47 -2.25 -6.09
C PHE A 19 -3.24 -3.50 -6.58
N PRO A 20 -2.92 -4.71 -6.08
CA PRO A 20 -3.53 -5.92 -6.59
C PRO A 20 -5.04 -5.97 -6.33
N LEU A 21 -5.81 -6.36 -7.34
CA LEU A 21 -7.25 -6.63 -7.23
C LEU A 21 -7.49 -8.14 -7.14
N SER A 22 -6.96 -8.75 -6.09
CA SER A 22 -7.09 -10.19 -5.82
C SER A 22 -7.80 -10.45 -4.49
N SER A 23 -8.10 -11.72 -4.19
CA SER A 23 -8.72 -12.11 -2.92
C SER A 23 -7.82 -11.87 -1.69
N ARG A 24 -6.50 -11.76 -1.91
CA ARG A 24 -5.48 -11.53 -0.87
C ARG A 24 -4.47 -10.48 -1.34
N PRO A 25 -4.87 -9.21 -1.49
CA PRO A 25 -4.06 -8.21 -2.16
C PRO A 25 -2.75 -7.90 -1.41
N TYR A 26 -2.79 -7.89 -0.08
CA TYR A 26 -1.60 -7.66 0.75
C TYR A 26 -0.60 -8.82 0.71
N HIS A 27 -1.07 -10.05 0.51
CA HIS A 27 -0.19 -11.21 0.35
C HIS A 27 0.53 -11.17 -0.99
N GLU A 28 -0.19 -10.81 -2.05
CA GLU A 28 0.41 -10.63 -3.37
C GLU A 28 1.41 -9.46 -3.38
N LEU A 29 1.04 -8.33 -2.75
CA LEU A 29 1.91 -7.18 -2.57
C LEU A 29 3.20 -7.54 -1.82
N ALA A 30 3.08 -8.33 -0.75
CA ALA A 30 4.23 -8.85 0.00
C ALA A 30 5.12 -9.75 -0.87
N GLY A 31 4.52 -10.62 -1.70
CA GLY A 31 5.24 -11.43 -2.68
C GLY A 31 6.01 -10.59 -3.70
N ARG A 32 5.42 -9.50 -4.22
CA ARG A 32 6.08 -8.59 -5.17
C ARG A 32 7.26 -7.85 -4.54
N LEU A 33 7.14 -7.49 -3.27
CA LEU A 33 8.16 -6.75 -2.51
C LEU A 33 9.17 -7.67 -1.81
N GLY A 34 9.04 -9.00 -1.96
CA GLY A 34 9.92 -9.97 -1.31
C GLY A 34 9.86 -9.93 0.23
N ALA A 35 8.70 -9.57 0.79
CA ALA A 35 8.51 -9.34 2.21
C ALA A 35 7.43 -10.26 2.80
N ASP A 36 7.34 -10.28 4.13
CA ASP A 36 6.22 -10.93 4.82
C ASP A 36 4.95 -10.07 4.77
N THR A 37 3.79 -10.72 4.75
CA THR A 37 2.50 -10.02 4.73
C THR A 37 2.30 -9.17 5.99
N GLY A 38 2.73 -9.67 7.15
CA GLY A 38 2.68 -8.95 8.42
C GLY A 38 3.54 -7.69 8.41
N GLU A 39 4.72 -7.75 7.79
CA GLU A 39 5.59 -6.58 7.59
C GLU A 39 4.88 -5.54 6.73
N VAL A 40 4.40 -5.91 5.53
CA VAL A 40 3.66 -5.00 4.64
C VAL A 40 2.48 -4.34 5.36
N MET A 41 1.65 -5.13 6.05
CA MET A 41 0.51 -4.59 6.79
C MET A 41 0.93 -3.68 7.94
N GLY A 42 2.00 -4.01 8.66
CA GLY A 42 2.57 -3.17 9.71
C GLY A 42 3.07 -1.83 9.18
N ARG A 43 3.79 -1.86 8.05
CA ARG A 43 4.27 -0.65 7.36
C ARG A 43 3.12 0.23 6.90
N ILE A 44 2.10 -0.33 6.25
CA ILE A 44 0.90 0.42 5.82
C ILE A 44 0.22 1.08 7.02
N LYS A 45 0.01 0.35 8.13
CA LYS A 45 -0.59 0.90 9.35
C LYS A 45 0.22 2.06 9.91
N ARG A 46 1.55 1.92 9.97
CA ARG A 46 2.46 2.97 10.45
C ARG A 46 2.40 4.20 9.55
N LEU A 47 2.49 4.02 8.23
CA LEU A 47 2.45 5.12 7.25
C LEU A 47 1.09 5.84 7.25
N LYS A 48 0.00 5.13 7.49
CA LYS A 48 -1.33 5.71 7.69
C LYS A 48 -1.41 6.52 8.99
N ALA A 49 -0.90 5.98 10.10
CA ALA A 49 -0.88 6.68 11.38
C ALA A 49 0.01 7.95 11.34
N ALA A 50 1.07 7.92 10.56
CA ALA A 50 1.95 9.07 10.31
C ALA A 50 1.35 10.11 9.33
N GLY A 51 0.16 9.86 8.76
CA GLY A 51 -0.48 10.76 7.80
C GLY A 51 0.13 10.75 6.39
N ILE A 52 1.07 9.84 6.11
CA ILE A 52 1.71 9.69 4.78
C ILE A 52 0.71 9.04 3.82
N ILE A 53 0.05 7.95 4.25
CA ILE A 53 -1.09 7.38 3.52
C ILE A 53 -2.35 8.08 4.01
N ARG A 54 -2.91 8.96 3.20
CA ARG A 54 -4.13 9.73 3.53
C ARG A 54 -5.39 8.89 3.37
N GLN A 55 -5.52 8.20 2.25
CA GLN A 55 -6.68 7.39 1.91
C GLN A 55 -6.28 6.25 0.97
N LEU A 56 -6.86 5.08 1.18
CA LEU A 56 -6.77 3.92 0.29
C LEU A 56 -8.21 3.48 0.00
N SER A 57 -8.72 3.81 -1.18
CA SER A 57 -10.10 3.57 -1.58
C SER A 57 -10.21 3.31 -3.08
N ALA A 58 -11.32 2.74 -3.51
CA ALA A 58 -11.68 2.73 -4.92
C ALA A 58 -11.88 4.16 -5.45
N ILE A 59 -11.58 4.36 -6.72
CA ILE A 59 -11.91 5.59 -7.47
C ILE A 59 -13.09 5.25 -8.37
N PHE A 60 -14.20 5.97 -8.21
CA PHE A 60 -15.40 5.79 -9.02
C PHE A 60 -15.48 6.88 -10.10
N ASP A 61 -15.76 6.49 -11.34
CA ASP A 61 -16.06 7.43 -12.41
C ASP A 61 -17.53 7.86 -12.31
N THR A 62 -17.76 9.04 -11.75
CA THR A 62 -19.11 9.63 -11.60
C THR A 62 -19.86 9.84 -12.92
N ARG A 63 -19.18 9.83 -14.08
CA ARG A 63 -19.84 9.97 -15.40
C ARG A 63 -20.41 8.65 -15.91
N ARG A 64 -20.10 7.54 -15.24
CA ARG A 64 -20.51 6.17 -15.59
C ARG A 64 -21.43 5.55 -14.53
N LEU A 65 -21.83 6.32 -13.53
CA LEU A 65 -22.88 5.99 -12.57
C LEU A 65 -24.22 6.55 -13.06
#